data_AF-A0AAJ6EG03-F1
#
_entry.id   AF-A0AAJ6EG03-F1
#
_cell.length_a   1.000
_cell.length_b   1.000
_cell.length_c   1.000
_cell.angle_alpha   90.00
_cell.angle_beta   90.00
_cell.angle_gamma   90.00
#
_symmetry.space_group_name_H-M   'P 1'
#
loop_
_entity.id
_entity.type
_entity.pdbx_description
1 polymer ?
#
loop_
_entity_poly.entity_id
_entity_poly.type
_entity_poly.pdbx_seq_one_letter_code
_entity_poly.pdbx_strand_id
1 'polypeptide(L)'
;MTELVTNLGVPAGRIGEKLSSHNSEEGNMDSNRISGTGSPAAPTRYIGAQEDHSLLFGQALNEARSSSATPGKAPIWSSSAPYGNFSRDGYTWNNDVWGAGAGPQTISVRAVNQWGAWSNQPNTGGIKSYPHQAFNVGKPLSSINTLRSSFNQGVPAGGAWDVAYDIWDSSNQYEIMLWTNYTGNSDGGGNVKPISYHYSPSRAAIPVYRNIDAGGATWNVFEGFNGHKVISLLRTSKTNSGTVDIKSILEWIKSKGYFGDINVGSVQYGVEITSSPGGMNFNFNDWTVTSK
;
A
#
# COMPACT_ATOMS: atom_id res chain seq x y z
N MET A 1 39.78 49.65 -53.15
CA MET A 1 41.14 49.89 -52.63
C MET A 1 41.02 49.89 -51.12
N THR A 2 41.76 49.18 -50.28
CA THR A 2 42.74 48.09 -50.36
C THR A 2 42.85 47.62 -48.90
N GLU A 3 43.08 46.34 -48.68
CA GLU A 3 43.28 45.72 -47.35
C GLU A 3 44.38 46.40 -46.52
N LEU A 4 44.29 46.28 -45.18
CA LEU A 4 45.43 45.79 -44.40
C LEU A 4 45.01 45.27 -43.03
N VAL A 5 45.46 44.04 -42.80
CA VAL A 5 45.36 43.17 -41.62
C VAL A 5 46.28 43.67 -40.51
N THR A 6 45.85 43.60 -39.24
CA THR A 6 46.76 43.25 -38.14
C THR A 6 46.06 42.35 -37.12
N ASN A 7 46.83 41.35 -36.72
CA ASN A 7 46.49 40.17 -35.95
C ASN A 7 47.26 40.25 -34.62
N LEU A 8 46.59 40.22 -33.47
CA LEU A 8 47.15 40.01 -32.12
C LEU A 8 46.00 39.37 -31.32
N GLY A 9 46.01 38.09 -30.97
CA GLY A 9 46.95 37.43 -30.07
C GLY A 9 46.19 37.03 -28.80
N VAL A 10 45.72 35.78 -28.73
CA VAL A 10 45.02 35.19 -27.58
C VAL A 10 46.02 34.87 -26.46
N PRO A 11 45.67 35.09 -25.18
CA PRO A 11 46.07 34.17 -24.14
C PRO A 11 44.85 33.56 -23.42
N ALA A 12 44.91 32.24 -23.28
CA ALA A 12 44.03 31.44 -22.45
C ALA A 12 44.37 31.61 -20.96
N GLY A 13 43.37 31.56 -20.07
CA GLY A 13 43.64 31.27 -18.66
C GLY A 13 42.58 31.73 -17.64
N ARG A 14 41.77 30.76 -17.19
CA ARG A 14 41.12 30.65 -15.87
C ARG A 14 40.02 31.66 -15.50
N ILE A 15 38.80 31.28 -15.85
CA ILE A 15 37.59 31.57 -15.07
C ILE A 15 37.62 30.74 -13.78
N GLY A 16 37.66 31.43 -12.64
CA GLY A 16 37.39 30.85 -11.33
C GLY A 16 35.95 31.13 -10.95
N GLU A 17 35.07 30.16 -11.13
CA GLU A 17 33.78 30.13 -10.45
C GLU A 17 33.77 28.97 -9.46
N LYS A 18 33.54 29.33 -8.19
CA LYS A 18 33.31 28.41 -7.08
C LYS A 18 32.02 27.63 -7.35
N LEU A 19 32.15 26.41 -7.86
CA LEU A 19 31.13 25.38 -7.73
C LEU A 19 31.09 24.95 -6.25
N SER A 20 30.15 25.51 -5.50
CA SER A 20 29.79 25.02 -4.18
C SER A 20 28.90 23.79 -4.33
N SER A 21 29.52 22.62 -4.36
CA SER A 21 28.86 21.33 -4.17
C SER A 21 28.34 21.23 -2.74
N HIS A 22 27.03 21.33 -2.52
CA HIS A 22 26.39 20.92 -1.27
C HIS A 22 25.07 20.18 -1.58
N ASN A 23 25.21 18.85 -1.61
CA ASN A 23 24.25 17.82 -1.23
C ASN A 23 22.80 17.98 -1.69
N SER A 24 22.51 17.43 -2.87
CA SER A 24 21.21 16.82 -3.12
C SER A 24 21.05 15.63 -2.18
N GLU A 25 20.25 15.79 -1.13
CA GLU A 25 19.60 14.65 -0.47
C GLU A 25 18.66 14.00 -1.50
N GLU A 26 19.22 13.15 -2.35
CA GLU A 26 18.48 12.06 -2.96
C GLU A 26 17.99 11.18 -1.81
N GLY A 27 16.79 11.50 -1.32
CA GLY A 27 16.03 10.63 -0.45
C GLY A 27 15.72 9.36 -1.22
N ASN A 28 16.64 8.41 -1.13
CA ASN A 28 16.50 7.01 -1.51
C ASN A 28 15.14 6.53 -0.95
N MET A 29 14.13 6.44 -1.81
CA MET A 29 12.89 5.78 -1.46
C MET A 29 13.25 4.30 -1.33
N ASP A 30 13.44 3.85 -0.09
CA ASP A 30 13.78 2.46 0.25
C ASP A 30 12.82 1.51 -0.47
N SER A 31 13.35 0.88 -1.53
CA SER A 31 12.62 0.06 -2.49
C SER A 31 12.60 -1.40 -2.06
N ASN A 32 11.98 -1.69 -0.91
CA ASN A 32 11.87 -3.05 -0.37
C ASN A 32 10.41 -3.47 -0.14
N ARG A 33 9.51 -3.28 -1.11
CA ARG A 33 8.15 -3.87 -1.07
C ARG A 33 8.17 -5.36 -1.47
N ILE A 34 7.15 -6.09 -1.03
CA ILE A 34 6.91 -7.51 -1.38
C ILE A 34 6.54 -7.61 -2.86
N SER A 35 7.25 -8.44 -3.61
CA SER A 35 6.80 -8.93 -4.92
C SER A 35 5.55 -9.77 -4.73
N GLY A 36 4.48 -9.56 -5.51
CA GLY A 36 3.15 -10.22 -5.41
C GLY A 36 3.08 -11.76 -5.30
N THR A 37 4.21 -12.46 -5.20
CA THR A 37 4.32 -13.79 -4.59
C THR A 37 4.13 -13.71 -3.07
N GLY A 38 3.10 -14.38 -2.54
CA GLY A 38 2.97 -14.58 -1.09
C GLY A 38 4.28 -15.02 -0.44
N SER A 39 4.47 -14.67 0.84
CA SER A 39 5.74 -14.83 1.57
C SER A 39 6.32 -16.26 1.42
N PRO A 40 7.64 -16.42 1.20
CA PRO A 40 8.26 -17.74 1.24
C PRO A 40 8.09 -18.38 2.63
N ALA A 41 7.94 -19.70 2.67
CA ALA A 41 7.76 -20.46 3.90
C ALA A 41 8.94 -20.25 4.86
N ALA A 42 8.64 -19.98 6.14
CA ALA A 42 9.65 -19.85 7.17
C ALA A 42 10.38 -21.18 7.42
N PRO A 43 11.71 -21.17 7.67
CA PRO A 43 12.44 -22.38 8.04
C PRO A 43 12.00 -22.88 9.42
N THR A 44 11.76 -24.19 9.48
CA THR A 44 11.36 -24.92 10.68
C THR A 44 12.37 -24.74 11.83
N ARG A 45 11.82 -24.56 13.04
CA ARG A 45 12.40 -24.73 14.39
C ARG A 45 12.67 -23.43 15.16
N TYR A 46 11.81 -23.16 16.14
CA TYR A 46 12.20 -23.01 17.54
C TYR A 46 10.99 -23.39 18.42
N ILE A 47 11.15 -24.46 19.21
CA ILE A 47 10.26 -24.78 20.34
C ILE A 47 10.77 -23.91 21.50
N GLY A 48 9.90 -23.08 22.07
CA GLY A 48 10.17 -22.27 23.25
C GLY A 48 8.90 -22.20 24.10
N ALA A 49 9.04 -22.59 25.37
CA ALA A 49 7.97 -22.92 26.29
C ALA A 49 7.05 -21.75 26.67
N GLN A 50 5.80 -22.10 26.92
CA GLN A 50 4.76 -21.27 27.53
C GLN A 50 5.04 -21.16 29.03
N GLU A 51 5.35 -19.97 29.53
CA GLU A 51 5.36 -19.69 30.97
C GLU A 51 4.23 -18.70 31.31
N ASP A 52 3.40 -19.18 32.22
CA ASP A 52 2.17 -18.61 32.73
C ASP A 52 2.52 -17.77 33.97
N HIS A 53 2.21 -16.48 33.95
CA HIS A 53 2.36 -15.61 35.11
C HIS A 53 1.09 -14.77 35.31
N SER A 54 0.05 -15.42 35.81
CA SER A 54 -1.00 -14.75 36.58
C SER A 54 -0.53 -14.51 38.01
N LEU A 55 -0.62 -13.28 38.52
CA LEU A 55 -1.34 -12.94 39.77
C LEU A 55 -1.06 -11.50 40.27
N LEU A 56 -2.18 -10.84 40.61
CA LEU A 56 -2.38 -9.82 41.65
C LEU A 56 -1.96 -8.37 41.36
N PHE A 57 -2.95 -7.48 41.21
CA PHE A 57 -3.07 -6.26 42.04
C PHE A 57 -4.50 -5.68 42.03
N GLY A 58 -5.10 -5.62 43.22
CA GLY A 58 -5.83 -4.47 43.78
C GLY A 58 -7.04 -3.87 43.02
N GLN A 59 -8.23 -4.13 43.58
CA GLN A 59 -9.49 -3.45 43.26
C GLN A 59 -9.47 -1.95 43.61
N ALA A 60 -9.97 -1.11 42.71
CA ALA A 60 -10.58 0.17 43.02
C ALA A 60 -11.87 0.32 42.19
N LEU A 61 -13.00 0.43 42.88
CA LEU A 61 -14.33 0.60 42.30
C LEU A 61 -14.46 2.00 41.71
N ASN A 62 -14.86 2.10 40.44
CA ASN A 62 -15.52 3.27 39.90
C ASN A 62 -16.68 2.80 39.02
N GLU A 63 -17.90 3.15 39.43
CA GLU A 63 -19.12 2.98 38.66
C GLU A 63 -19.04 3.85 37.40
N ALA A 64 -18.64 3.26 36.30
CA ALA A 64 -19.00 3.73 34.97
C ALA A 64 -19.74 2.57 34.30
N ARG A 65 -21.01 2.80 33.92
CA ARG A 65 -21.84 1.86 33.18
C ARG A 65 -21.03 1.23 32.05
N SER A 66 -20.59 0.00 32.27
CA SER A 66 -20.01 -0.82 31.23
C SER A 66 -21.12 -1.12 30.24
N SER A 67 -21.00 -0.60 29.02
CA SER A 67 -21.65 -1.26 27.89
C SER A 67 -21.07 -2.67 27.87
N SER A 68 -21.90 -3.65 28.20
CA SER A 68 -21.59 -5.05 28.04
C SER A 68 -21.37 -5.32 26.56
N ALA A 69 -20.14 -5.13 26.09
CA ALA A 69 -19.69 -5.70 24.85
C ALA A 69 -19.85 -7.22 25.01
N THR A 70 -20.84 -7.78 24.30
CA THR A 70 -20.91 -9.23 24.07
C THR A 70 -19.50 -9.72 23.76
N PRO A 71 -18.98 -10.77 24.43
CA PRO A 71 -17.67 -11.30 24.13
C PRO A 71 -17.61 -11.59 22.62
N GLY A 72 -16.89 -10.75 21.88
CA GLY A 72 -16.73 -10.94 20.46
C GLY A 72 -16.08 -12.30 20.27
N LYS A 73 -16.60 -13.12 19.35
CA LYS A 73 -16.01 -14.43 19.04
C LYS A 73 -14.49 -14.27 18.90
N ALA A 74 -13.74 -15.11 19.61
CA ALA A 74 -12.29 -15.16 19.51
C ALA A 74 -11.88 -15.25 18.03
N PRO A 75 -10.77 -14.61 17.63
CA PRO A 75 -10.30 -14.72 16.26
C PRO A 75 -10.04 -16.20 15.92
N ILE A 76 -10.40 -16.60 14.70
CA ILE A 76 -10.07 -17.94 14.19
C ILE A 76 -8.57 -18.11 13.94
N TRP A 77 -7.86 -16.99 13.77
CA TRP A 77 -6.40 -16.93 13.68
C TRP A 77 -5.91 -15.53 14.03
N SER A 78 -4.73 -15.42 14.62
CA SER A 78 -4.03 -14.15 14.86
C SER A 78 -2.52 -14.36 14.85
N SER A 79 -1.77 -13.36 14.42
CA SER A 79 -0.30 -13.40 14.44
C SER A 79 0.29 -12.01 14.65
N SER A 80 1.30 -11.92 15.53
CA SER A 80 2.18 -10.76 15.66
C SER A 80 3.54 -10.98 14.98
N ALA A 81 3.79 -12.18 14.45
CA ALA A 81 5.03 -12.47 13.74
C ALA A 81 5.03 -11.74 12.38
N PRO A 82 6.12 -11.04 12.03
CA PRO A 82 6.32 -10.52 10.67
C PRO A 82 6.14 -11.64 9.64
N TYR A 83 5.37 -11.37 8.58
CA TYR A 83 5.04 -12.33 7.51
C TYR A 83 4.27 -13.58 7.97
N GLY A 84 3.73 -13.58 9.19
CA GLY A 84 2.82 -14.64 9.63
C GLY A 84 1.60 -14.66 8.73
N ASN A 85 1.20 -15.84 8.26
CA ASN A 85 0.08 -15.99 7.34
C ASN A 85 -0.88 -17.11 7.74
N PHE A 86 -2.08 -17.07 7.17
CA PHE A 86 -3.13 -18.04 7.34
C PHE A 86 -3.99 -18.10 6.08
N SER A 87 -4.39 -19.29 5.65
CA SER A 87 -5.25 -19.47 4.47
C SER A 87 -6.50 -20.27 4.81
N ARG A 88 -7.64 -19.85 4.25
CA ARG A 88 -8.95 -20.50 4.40
C ARG A 88 -9.88 -20.12 3.26
N ASP A 89 -10.59 -21.10 2.70
CA ASP A 89 -11.67 -20.89 1.72
C ASP A 89 -11.27 -20.04 0.49
N GLY A 90 -10.04 -20.23 0.01
CA GLY A 90 -9.49 -19.50 -1.15
C GLY A 90 -8.88 -18.13 -0.83
N TYR A 91 -8.93 -17.71 0.44
CA TYR A 91 -8.32 -16.47 0.93
C TYR A 91 -7.06 -16.75 1.73
N THR A 92 -6.13 -15.80 1.71
CA THR A 92 -4.95 -15.78 2.58
C THR A 92 -4.85 -14.44 3.28
N TRP A 93 -4.51 -14.41 4.57
CA TRP A 93 -4.20 -13.20 5.32
C TRP A 93 -2.72 -13.19 5.66
N ASN A 94 -2.06 -12.06 5.46
CA ASN A 94 -0.62 -11.91 5.62
C ASN A 94 -0.31 -10.74 6.57
N ASN A 95 0.49 -10.98 7.60
CA ASN A 95 0.97 -9.95 8.54
C ASN A 95 2.28 -9.32 8.06
N ASP A 96 2.27 -8.77 6.85
CA ASP A 96 3.50 -8.34 6.21
C ASP A 96 4.08 -7.08 6.83
N VAL A 97 5.33 -7.16 7.27
CA VAL A 97 6.10 -6.09 7.91
C VAL A 97 7.54 -6.19 7.43
N TRP A 98 8.07 -5.15 6.79
CA TRP A 98 9.38 -5.20 6.11
C TRP A 98 10.21 -3.93 6.21
N GLY A 99 9.57 -2.76 6.42
CA GLY A 99 10.29 -1.49 6.33
C GLY A 99 11.31 -1.33 7.45
N ALA A 100 12.41 -0.64 7.15
CA ALA A 100 13.45 -0.37 8.12
C ALA A 100 12.88 0.32 9.37
N GLY A 101 13.20 -0.21 10.55
CA GLY A 101 12.69 0.30 11.82
C GLY A 101 11.19 0.11 12.03
N ALA A 102 10.56 -0.85 11.35
CA ALA A 102 9.15 -1.17 11.58
C ALA A 102 8.87 -1.51 13.05
N GLY A 103 7.77 -0.93 13.56
CA GLY A 103 7.25 -1.20 14.88
C GLY A 103 6.35 -2.44 14.91
N PRO A 104 5.82 -2.80 16.10
CA PRO A 104 5.02 -4.01 16.27
C PRO A 104 3.69 -3.91 15.52
N GLN A 105 3.26 -5.05 14.98
CA GLN A 105 1.99 -5.21 14.27
C GLN A 105 1.39 -6.58 14.56
N THR A 106 0.07 -6.65 14.72
CA THR A 106 -0.68 -7.89 14.89
C THR A 106 -1.89 -7.92 13.98
N ILE A 107 -2.01 -8.97 13.18
CA ILE A 107 -3.20 -9.26 12.38
C ILE A 107 -4.11 -10.25 13.15
N SER A 108 -5.42 -10.11 12.97
CA SER A 108 -6.42 -11.03 13.52
C SER A 108 -7.54 -11.27 12.51
N VAL A 109 -7.94 -12.53 12.36
CA VAL A 109 -8.99 -12.97 11.44
C VAL A 109 -10.14 -13.51 12.27
N ARG A 110 -11.35 -12.97 12.08
CA ARG A 110 -12.57 -13.38 12.79
C ARG A 110 -13.45 -14.28 11.95
N ALA A 111 -13.52 -14.01 10.65
CA ALA A 111 -14.23 -14.80 9.66
C ALA A 111 -13.56 -14.63 8.29
N VAL A 112 -13.98 -15.42 7.29
CA VAL A 112 -13.41 -15.38 5.94
C VAL A 112 -13.52 -14.02 5.27
N ASN A 113 -14.53 -13.23 5.64
CA ASN A 113 -14.73 -11.87 5.14
C ASN A 113 -14.46 -10.80 6.20
N GLN A 114 -13.97 -11.17 7.40
CA GLN A 114 -13.81 -10.22 8.51
C GLN A 114 -12.48 -10.40 9.23
N TRP A 115 -11.65 -9.35 9.20
CA TRP A 115 -10.32 -9.35 9.81
C TRP A 115 -9.93 -7.93 10.24
N GLY A 116 -8.76 -7.78 10.85
CA GLY A 116 -8.21 -6.47 11.18
C GLY A 116 -6.75 -6.55 11.57
N ALA A 117 -6.10 -5.39 11.63
CA ALA A 117 -4.72 -5.25 12.07
C ALA A 117 -4.59 -4.11 13.07
N TRP A 118 -3.87 -4.37 14.16
CA TRP A 118 -3.32 -3.33 15.02
C TRP A 118 -1.86 -3.12 14.65
N SER A 119 -1.43 -1.86 14.54
CA SER A 119 -0.04 -1.54 14.17
C SER A 119 0.44 -0.27 14.85
N ASN A 120 1.67 -0.28 15.39
CA ASN A 120 2.32 0.87 16.00
C ASN A 120 3.63 1.20 15.27
N GLN A 121 3.50 1.78 14.08
CA GLN A 121 4.64 2.16 13.25
C GLN A 121 5.18 3.54 13.67
N PRO A 122 6.51 3.73 13.73
CA PRO A 122 7.09 5.00 14.12
C PRO A 122 6.76 6.11 13.11
N ASN A 123 6.84 7.37 13.52
CA ASN A 123 6.63 8.52 12.64
C ASN A 123 7.88 8.84 11.81
N THR A 124 8.28 7.89 10.96
CA THR A 124 9.40 8.02 10.01
C THR A 124 8.90 7.79 8.58
N GLY A 125 9.64 8.28 7.58
CA GLY A 125 9.30 8.06 6.17
C GLY A 125 9.34 6.59 5.74
N GLY A 126 8.73 6.30 4.58
CA GLY A 126 8.69 4.97 3.97
C GLY A 126 7.61 4.05 4.56
N ILE A 127 6.96 3.26 3.71
CA ILE A 127 6.00 2.25 4.15
C ILE A 127 6.72 1.20 5.00
N LYS A 128 6.10 0.82 6.12
CA LYS A 128 6.64 -0.20 7.04
C LYS A 128 6.01 -1.57 6.85
N SER A 129 4.73 -1.60 6.48
CA SER A 129 3.94 -2.83 6.45
C SER A 129 2.74 -2.72 5.51
N TYR A 130 2.25 -3.90 5.09
CA TYR A 130 0.99 -4.08 4.36
C TYR A 130 0.26 -5.33 4.85
N PRO A 131 -0.31 -5.30 6.06
CA PRO A 131 -1.24 -6.35 6.47
C PRO A 131 -2.41 -6.38 5.49
N HIS A 132 -2.67 -7.54 4.90
CA HIS A 132 -3.66 -7.67 3.83
C HIS A 132 -4.33 -9.04 3.80
N GLN A 133 -5.47 -9.08 3.12
CA GLN A 133 -6.14 -10.29 2.66
C GLN A 133 -5.98 -10.43 1.14
N ALA A 134 -5.68 -11.62 0.65
CA ALA A 134 -5.43 -11.94 -0.74
C ALA A 134 -6.39 -13.02 -1.26
N PHE A 135 -6.76 -12.93 -2.53
CA PHE A 135 -7.53 -13.91 -3.29
C PHE A 135 -6.85 -14.16 -4.65
N ASN A 136 -6.57 -15.42 -4.97
CA ASN A 136 -5.96 -15.77 -6.26
C ASN A 136 -7.02 -15.93 -7.36
N VAL A 137 -6.85 -15.20 -8.46
CA VAL A 137 -7.72 -15.24 -9.65
C VAL A 137 -7.18 -16.26 -10.66
N GLY A 138 -5.92 -16.12 -11.08
CA GLY A 138 -5.23 -17.04 -11.98
C GLY A 138 -5.87 -17.21 -13.36
N LYS A 139 -6.41 -16.14 -13.96
CA LYS A 139 -7.11 -16.19 -15.26
C LYS A 139 -6.67 -15.07 -16.21
N PRO A 140 -6.61 -15.32 -17.53
CA PRO A 140 -6.45 -14.26 -18.52
C PRO A 140 -7.58 -13.24 -18.41
N LEU A 141 -7.26 -11.94 -18.49
CA LEU A 141 -8.25 -10.86 -18.37
C LEU A 141 -9.41 -11.05 -19.35
N SER A 142 -9.11 -11.44 -20.60
CA SER A 142 -10.09 -11.76 -21.63
C SER A 142 -11.08 -12.87 -21.26
N SER A 143 -10.68 -13.82 -20.41
CA SER A 143 -11.49 -14.98 -20.02
C SER A 143 -12.38 -14.74 -18.80
N ILE A 144 -12.11 -13.67 -18.04
CA ILE A 144 -12.86 -13.33 -16.82
C ILE A 144 -14.20 -12.73 -17.24
N ASN A 145 -15.33 -13.28 -16.82
CA ASN A 145 -16.64 -12.68 -17.06
C ASN A 145 -16.96 -11.63 -16.01
N THR A 146 -16.64 -11.91 -14.75
CA THR A 146 -16.84 -10.99 -13.62
C THR A 146 -15.63 -11.04 -12.70
N LEU A 147 -15.07 -9.86 -12.41
CA LEU A 147 -14.14 -9.67 -11.29
C LEU A 147 -14.53 -8.40 -10.55
N ARG A 148 -15.21 -8.57 -9.42
CA ARG A 148 -15.69 -7.50 -8.55
C ARG A 148 -15.27 -7.75 -7.12
N SER A 149 -15.10 -6.68 -6.36
CA SER A 149 -14.81 -6.78 -4.94
C SER A 149 -15.63 -5.79 -4.13
N SER A 150 -16.15 -6.23 -2.99
CA SER A 150 -16.84 -5.38 -2.02
C SER A 150 -16.00 -5.25 -0.76
N PHE A 151 -16.04 -4.07 -0.14
CA PHE A 151 -15.31 -3.78 1.09
C PHE A 151 -16.13 -2.93 2.04
N ASN A 152 -15.90 -3.12 3.34
CA ASN A 152 -16.36 -2.27 4.42
C ASN A 152 -15.30 -2.23 5.52
N GLN A 153 -14.87 -1.05 5.95
CA GLN A 153 -13.76 -0.87 6.88
C GLN A 153 -14.00 0.19 7.94
N GLY A 154 -13.28 0.08 9.06
CA GLY A 154 -13.10 1.13 10.05
C GLY A 154 -11.62 1.48 10.15
N VAL A 155 -11.30 2.76 9.92
CA VAL A 155 -9.93 3.29 9.92
C VAL A 155 -9.74 4.32 11.04
N PRO A 156 -8.51 4.52 11.54
CA PRO A 156 -8.22 5.59 12.49
C PRO A 156 -8.36 6.97 11.83
N ALA A 157 -8.40 8.04 12.63
CA ALA A 157 -8.44 9.41 12.11
C ALA A 157 -7.05 9.99 11.76
N GLY A 158 -6.00 9.56 12.47
CA GLY A 158 -4.63 10.07 12.33
C GLY A 158 -3.66 9.07 11.73
N GLY A 159 -2.37 9.42 11.66
CA GLY A 159 -1.29 8.60 11.12
C GLY A 159 -0.93 8.95 9.67
N ALA A 160 -0.11 8.10 9.05
CA ALA A 160 0.23 8.15 7.63
C ALA A 160 0.03 6.76 7.03
N TRP A 161 -1.02 6.59 6.23
CA TRP A 161 -1.39 5.30 5.65
C TRP A 161 -2.35 5.46 4.47
N ASP A 162 -2.46 4.40 3.69
CA ASP A 162 -3.44 4.25 2.62
C ASP A 162 -4.05 2.84 2.65
N VAL A 163 -5.38 2.77 2.53
CA VAL A 163 -6.13 1.52 2.41
C VAL A 163 -6.39 1.28 0.94
N ALA A 164 -5.77 0.23 0.42
CA ALA A 164 -5.65 0.02 -1.01
C ALA A 164 -5.92 -1.43 -1.39
N TYR A 165 -6.58 -1.58 -2.55
CA TYR A 165 -6.41 -2.79 -3.34
C TYR A 165 -5.00 -2.83 -3.89
N ASP A 166 -4.43 -4.03 -3.95
CA ASP A 166 -3.18 -4.29 -4.64
C ASP A 166 -3.36 -5.52 -5.55
N ILE A 167 -3.41 -5.27 -6.86
CA ILE A 167 -3.79 -6.25 -7.87
C ILE A 167 -2.58 -6.54 -8.75
N TRP A 168 -2.23 -7.82 -8.82
CA TRP A 168 -1.04 -8.28 -9.52
C TRP A 168 -1.42 -9.14 -10.70
N ASP A 169 -0.67 -9.00 -11.80
CA ASP A 169 -0.61 -10.04 -12.81
C ASP A 169 0.27 -11.21 -12.34
N SER A 170 0.13 -12.39 -12.96
CA SER A 170 0.83 -13.60 -12.51
C SER A 170 2.35 -13.57 -12.72
N SER A 171 2.85 -12.66 -13.56
CA SER A 171 4.30 -12.47 -13.76
C SER A 171 4.89 -11.37 -12.87
N ASN A 172 4.07 -10.73 -12.03
CA ASN A 172 4.44 -9.62 -11.15
C ASN A 172 5.13 -8.46 -11.89
N GLN A 173 4.75 -8.20 -13.15
CA GLN A 173 5.27 -7.10 -13.96
C GLN A 173 4.37 -5.86 -13.90
N TYR A 174 3.11 -6.04 -13.48
CA TYR A 174 2.11 -4.98 -13.36
C TYR A 174 1.43 -5.05 -11.98
N GLU A 175 1.59 -3.98 -11.22
CA GLU A 175 0.91 -3.71 -9.95
C GLU A 175 -0.15 -2.61 -10.18
N ILE A 176 -1.40 -2.92 -9.86
CA ILE A 176 -2.52 -1.99 -9.98
C ILE A 176 -3.08 -1.72 -8.59
N MET A 177 -2.86 -0.52 -8.09
CA MET A 177 -3.33 -0.12 -6.77
C MET A 177 -4.62 0.69 -6.86
N LEU A 178 -5.62 0.40 -6.02
CA LEU A 178 -6.85 1.21 -5.92
C LEU A 178 -7.01 1.74 -4.50
N TRP A 179 -6.65 3.00 -4.28
CA TRP A 179 -6.68 3.63 -2.96
C TRP A 179 -8.09 4.13 -2.64
N THR A 180 -8.70 3.51 -1.62
CA THR A 180 -10.11 3.72 -1.25
C THR A 180 -10.30 4.79 -0.17
N ASN A 181 -9.41 4.79 0.83
CA ASN A 181 -9.28 5.82 1.85
C ASN A 181 -7.81 5.92 2.27
N TYR A 182 -7.33 7.12 2.60
CA TYR A 182 -5.91 7.40 2.83
C TYR A 182 -5.75 8.76 3.50
N THR A 183 -4.60 9.00 4.15
CA THR A 183 -4.32 10.27 4.86
C THR A 183 -3.75 11.36 3.96
N GLY A 184 -3.29 11.02 2.76
CA GLY A 184 -2.89 11.96 1.72
C GLY A 184 -4.07 12.59 0.97
N ASN A 185 -3.82 13.20 -0.18
CA ASN A 185 -4.83 13.86 -1.01
C ASN A 185 -4.91 13.23 -2.40
N SER A 186 -6.10 13.26 -3.01
CA SER A 186 -6.35 12.65 -4.33
C SER A 186 -5.57 13.32 -5.46
N ASP A 187 -5.03 14.51 -5.23
CA ASP A 187 -4.17 15.25 -6.17
C ASP A 187 -2.70 14.78 -6.17
N GLY A 188 -2.35 13.79 -5.33
CA GLY A 188 -1.01 13.24 -5.21
C GLY A 188 -0.16 13.88 -4.10
N GLY A 189 -0.71 14.84 -3.36
CA GLY A 189 -0.06 15.47 -2.21
C GLY A 189 -0.36 14.79 -0.87
N GLY A 190 0.22 15.32 0.21
CA GLY A 190 -0.04 14.87 1.59
C GLY A 190 1.08 14.02 2.20
N ASN A 191 0.79 13.41 3.36
CA ASN A 191 1.78 12.65 4.13
C ASN A 191 2.06 11.24 3.58
N VAL A 192 1.14 10.68 2.79
CA VAL A 192 1.33 9.54 1.90
C VAL A 192 1.07 9.96 0.46
N LYS A 193 1.79 9.38 -0.49
CA LYS A 193 1.71 9.72 -1.91
C LYS A 193 1.83 8.43 -2.74
N PRO A 194 1.14 8.33 -3.89
CA PRO A 194 1.31 7.18 -4.77
C PRO A 194 2.70 7.16 -5.39
N ILE A 195 3.13 5.97 -5.81
CA ILE A 195 4.34 5.81 -6.63
C ILE A 195 4.14 6.55 -7.95
N SER A 196 5.10 7.40 -8.30
CA SER A 196 5.02 8.26 -9.49
C SER A 196 6.41 8.51 -10.08
N TYR A 197 6.50 8.60 -11.42
CA TYR A 197 7.70 9.10 -12.10
C TYR A 197 7.91 10.60 -11.91
N HIS A 198 6.83 11.36 -11.73
CA HIS A 198 6.86 12.82 -11.75
C HIS A 198 6.24 13.41 -10.50
N TYR A 199 6.92 14.44 -9.95
CA TYR A 199 6.49 15.18 -8.78
C TYR A 199 6.54 16.69 -9.06
N SER A 200 5.61 17.43 -8.49
CA SER A 200 5.59 18.89 -8.53
C SER A 200 6.71 19.48 -7.64
N PRO A 201 6.98 20.79 -7.71
CA PRO A 201 7.88 21.46 -6.77
C PRO A 201 7.45 21.33 -5.29
N SER A 202 6.14 21.18 -5.03
CA SER A 202 5.58 20.89 -3.70
C SER A 202 5.67 19.40 -3.32
N ARG A 203 6.37 18.60 -4.13
CA ARG A 203 6.56 17.14 -4.00
C ARG A 203 5.25 16.34 -4.05
N ALA A 204 4.18 16.89 -4.61
CA ALA A 204 2.97 16.11 -4.91
C ALA A 204 3.22 15.26 -6.15
N ALA A 205 2.80 13.99 -6.15
CA ALA A 205 2.82 13.17 -7.35
C ALA A 205 1.94 13.83 -8.44
N ILE A 206 2.37 13.77 -9.70
CA ILE A 206 1.61 14.35 -10.82
C ILE A 206 0.79 13.24 -11.49
N PRO A 207 -0.55 13.33 -11.49
CA PRO A 207 -1.38 12.31 -12.13
C PRO A 207 -1.28 12.39 -13.65
N VAL A 208 -1.23 11.22 -14.29
CA VAL A 208 -1.24 11.05 -15.76
C VAL A 208 -2.66 11.14 -16.33
N TYR A 209 -3.68 10.84 -15.54
CA TYR A 209 -5.09 11.05 -15.87
C TYR A 209 -5.85 11.56 -14.64
N ARG A 210 -6.85 12.43 -14.86
CA ARG A 210 -7.66 13.02 -13.78
C ARG A 210 -9.13 12.73 -13.98
N ASN A 211 -9.84 12.57 -12.86
CA ASN A 211 -11.30 12.40 -12.80
C ASN A 211 -11.85 11.36 -13.77
N ILE A 212 -11.20 10.19 -13.83
CA ILE A 212 -11.61 9.09 -14.69
C ILE A 212 -12.68 8.27 -13.98
N ASP A 213 -13.80 8.06 -14.66
CA ASP A 213 -14.88 7.21 -14.18
C ASP A 213 -14.66 5.77 -14.66
N ALA A 214 -14.31 4.89 -13.73
CA ALA A 214 -14.07 3.49 -14.00
C ALA A 214 -14.41 2.65 -12.76
N GLY A 215 -14.94 1.45 -12.98
CA GLY A 215 -15.15 0.49 -11.90
C GLY A 215 -16.13 0.91 -10.80
N GLY A 216 -17.03 1.87 -11.06
CA GLY A 216 -18.02 2.36 -10.10
C GLY A 216 -17.57 3.53 -9.21
N ALA A 217 -16.45 4.19 -9.54
CA ALA A 217 -16.02 5.41 -8.87
C ALA A 217 -15.20 6.32 -9.81
N THR A 218 -14.89 7.51 -9.32
CA THR A 218 -14.03 8.49 -9.98
C THR A 218 -12.64 8.47 -9.35
N TRP A 219 -11.60 8.45 -10.17
CA TRP A 219 -10.21 8.30 -9.73
C TRP A 219 -9.29 9.38 -10.34
N ASN A 220 -8.16 9.64 -9.71
CA ASN A 220 -6.97 10.19 -10.35
C ASN A 220 -5.94 9.07 -10.51
N VAL A 221 -5.31 8.95 -11.68
CA VAL A 221 -4.37 7.87 -12.00
C VAL A 221 -2.94 8.41 -12.00
N PHE A 222 -2.06 7.67 -11.34
CA PHE A 222 -0.63 7.92 -11.23
C PHE A 222 0.13 6.73 -11.80
N GLU A 223 1.30 7.00 -12.35
CA GLU A 223 2.16 6.00 -12.98
C GLU A 223 3.58 6.13 -12.44
N GLY A 224 4.16 5.00 -12.02
CA GLY A 224 5.56 4.92 -11.66
C GLY A 224 6.15 3.52 -11.77
N PHE A 225 7.28 3.31 -11.10
CA PHE A 225 8.06 2.09 -11.17
C PHE A 225 8.71 1.76 -9.83
N ASN A 226 8.70 0.49 -9.45
CA ASN A 226 9.31 -0.01 -8.21
C ASN A 226 9.91 -1.41 -8.43
N GLY A 227 10.68 -1.57 -9.51
CA GLY A 227 11.13 -2.89 -10.01
C GLY A 227 10.21 -3.49 -11.08
N HIS A 228 8.96 -3.02 -11.12
CA HIS A 228 7.91 -3.35 -12.08
C HIS A 228 7.00 -2.12 -12.29
N LYS A 229 6.06 -2.19 -13.24
CA LYS A 229 5.15 -1.07 -13.54
C LYS A 229 4.07 -0.95 -12.46
N VAL A 230 3.90 0.25 -11.90
CA VAL A 230 2.86 0.54 -10.91
C VAL A 230 1.88 1.56 -11.45
N ILE A 231 0.59 1.21 -11.46
CA ILE A 231 -0.51 2.11 -11.81
C ILE A 231 -1.40 2.28 -10.58
N SER A 232 -1.38 3.48 -9.98
CA SER A 232 -2.16 3.78 -8.77
C SER A 232 -3.37 4.65 -9.10
N LEU A 233 -4.56 4.19 -8.73
CA LEU A 233 -5.82 4.92 -8.84
C LEU A 233 -6.24 5.41 -7.46
N LEU A 234 -6.23 6.73 -7.25
CA LEU A 234 -6.69 7.34 -6.01
C LEU A 234 -8.12 7.82 -6.17
N ARG A 235 -9.03 7.29 -5.33
CA ARG A 235 -10.43 7.67 -5.37
C ARG A 235 -10.57 9.15 -5.04
N THR A 236 -11.29 9.93 -5.85
CA THR A 236 -11.42 11.38 -5.66
C THR A 236 -12.31 11.73 -4.46
N SER A 237 -13.29 10.87 -4.17
CA SER A 237 -14.09 10.89 -2.95
C SER A 237 -13.82 9.64 -2.12
N LYS A 238 -13.06 9.79 -1.04
CA LYS A 238 -12.66 8.70 -0.14
C LYS A 238 -13.89 8.03 0.48
N THR A 239 -13.86 6.72 0.63
CA THR A 239 -14.95 5.96 1.25
C THR A 239 -14.41 4.82 2.10
N ASN A 240 -15.16 4.43 3.12
CA ASN A 240 -14.90 3.24 3.94
C ASN A 240 -15.77 2.05 3.55
N SER A 241 -16.64 2.19 2.56
CA SER A 241 -17.44 1.08 2.05
C SER A 241 -17.76 1.27 0.58
N GLY A 242 -17.82 0.17 -0.16
CA GLY A 242 -18.25 0.18 -1.55
C GLY A 242 -17.93 -1.11 -2.29
N THR A 243 -18.21 -1.07 -3.59
CA THR A 243 -17.88 -2.15 -4.52
C THR A 243 -17.06 -1.57 -5.67
N VAL A 244 -16.03 -2.29 -6.09
CA VAL A 244 -15.21 -1.97 -7.25
C VAL A 244 -15.38 -3.04 -8.34
N ASP A 245 -15.61 -2.60 -9.57
CA ASP A 245 -15.55 -3.47 -10.75
C ASP A 245 -14.11 -3.48 -11.29
N ILE A 246 -13.32 -4.42 -10.74
CA ILE A 246 -11.90 -4.56 -11.02
C ILE A 246 -11.68 -4.89 -12.48
N LYS A 247 -12.50 -5.78 -13.07
CA LYS A 247 -12.40 -6.10 -14.51
C LYS A 247 -12.48 -4.83 -15.36
N SER A 248 -13.47 -4.00 -15.10
CA SER A 248 -13.69 -2.75 -15.85
C SER A 248 -12.51 -1.77 -15.70
N ILE A 249 -11.88 -1.71 -14.52
CA ILE A 249 -10.67 -0.90 -14.30
C ILE A 249 -9.49 -1.49 -15.10
N LEU A 250 -9.24 -2.79 -15.03
CA LEU A 250 -8.16 -3.44 -15.78
C LEU A 250 -8.34 -3.30 -17.30
N GLU A 251 -9.57 -3.41 -17.81
CA GLU A 251 -9.87 -3.15 -19.23
C GLU A 251 -9.65 -1.68 -19.62
N TRP A 252 -9.99 -0.73 -18.73
CA TRP A 252 -9.67 0.68 -18.95
C TRP A 252 -8.16 0.90 -19.03
N ILE A 253 -7.37 0.33 -18.12
CA ILE A 253 -5.90 0.43 -18.13
C ILE A 253 -5.33 -0.21 -19.41
N LYS A 254 -5.81 -1.39 -19.80
CA LYS A 254 -5.47 -2.06 -21.07
C LYS A 254 -5.76 -1.16 -22.28
N SER A 255 -6.91 -0.47 -22.29
CA SER A 255 -7.27 0.46 -23.37
C SER A 255 -6.32 1.66 -23.52
N LYS A 256 -5.54 1.99 -22.48
CA LYS A 256 -4.48 3.01 -22.52
C LYS A 256 -3.13 2.47 -23.00
N GLY A 257 -3.03 1.16 -23.25
CA GLY A 257 -1.83 0.53 -23.79
C GLY A 257 -0.76 0.19 -22.75
N TYR A 258 -1.08 0.22 -21.45
CA TYR A 258 -0.13 -0.14 -20.39
C TYR A 258 0.26 -1.62 -20.41
N PHE A 259 -0.68 -2.48 -20.76
CA PHE A 259 -0.49 -3.92 -20.90
C PHE A 259 -1.47 -4.52 -21.91
N GLY A 260 -1.16 -5.73 -22.38
CA GLY A 260 -2.02 -6.52 -23.27
C GLY A 260 -3.05 -7.36 -22.52
N ASP A 261 -3.22 -8.62 -22.91
CA ASP A 261 -4.08 -9.56 -22.19
C ASP A 261 -3.32 -10.23 -21.04
N ILE A 262 -3.23 -9.54 -19.91
CA ILE A 262 -2.53 -10.06 -18.72
C ILE A 262 -3.24 -11.28 -18.12
N ASN A 263 -2.46 -12.16 -17.49
CA ASN A 263 -3.02 -13.19 -16.60
C ASN A 263 -3.18 -12.59 -15.21
N VAL A 264 -4.40 -12.26 -14.81
CA VAL A 264 -4.67 -11.68 -13.48
C VAL A 264 -4.29 -12.71 -12.42
N GLY A 265 -3.30 -12.39 -11.60
CA GLY A 265 -2.74 -13.23 -10.55
C GLY A 265 -3.58 -13.12 -9.28
N SER A 266 -3.24 -12.18 -8.40
CA SER A 266 -3.93 -11.97 -7.12
C SER A 266 -4.66 -10.64 -7.05
N VAL A 267 -5.79 -10.63 -6.35
CA VAL A 267 -6.44 -9.42 -5.84
C VAL A 267 -6.20 -9.37 -4.34
N GLN A 268 -5.56 -8.32 -3.85
CA GLN A 268 -5.28 -8.11 -2.44
C GLN A 268 -5.99 -6.86 -1.95
N TYR A 269 -6.26 -6.78 -0.64
CA TYR A 269 -6.78 -5.60 0.01
C TYR A 269 -6.26 -5.51 1.43
N GLY A 270 -5.76 -4.34 1.79
CA GLY A 270 -5.09 -4.11 3.06
C GLY A 270 -4.77 -2.65 3.25
N VAL A 271 -3.87 -2.37 4.19
CA VAL A 271 -3.44 -1.01 4.51
C VAL A 271 -1.93 -0.90 4.47
N GLU A 272 -1.41 0.02 3.67
CA GLU A 272 0.01 0.36 3.71
C GLU A 272 0.25 1.39 4.81
N ILE A 273 1.05 1.03 5.80
CA ILE A 273 1.25 1.87 6.99
C ILE A 273 2.64 2.49 6.94
N THR A 274 2.71 3.80 6.77
CA THR A 274 3.94 4.58 6.90
C THR A 274 4.19 4.94 8.37
N SER A 275 3.15 5.42 9.08
CA SER A 275 3.21 5.71 10.51
C SER A 275 1.85 5.54 11.21
N SER A 276 1.90 5.03 12.44
CA SER A 276 0.74 4.85 13.32
C SER A 276 1.14 4.93 14.81
N PRO A 277 1.81 6.02 15.23
CA PRO A 277 2.41 6.12 16.55
C PRO A 277 1.36 6.01 17.66
N GLY A 278 1.68 5.25 18.70
CA GLY A 278 0.76 4.95 19.80
C GLY A 278 -0.15 3.75 19.53
N GLY A 279 -0.06 3.15 18.34
CA GLY A 279 -0.88 2.01 17.94
C GLY A 279 -2.23 2.44 17.38
N MET A 280 -2.56 1.96 16.19
CA MET A 280 -3.85 2.20 15.54
C MET A 280 -4.48 0.91 15.05
N ASN A 281 -5.81 0.87 15.04
CA ASN A 281 -6.60 -0.27 14.57
C ASN A 281 -7.18 0.00 13.19
N PHE A 282 -7.02 -0.96 12.29
CA PHE A 282 -7.65 -1.03 10.98
C PHE A 282 -8.55 -2.26 10.97
N ASN A 283 -9.86 -2.05 10.85
CA ASN A 283 -10.84 -3.11 10.86
C ASN A 283 -11.42 -3.29 9.47
N PHE A 284 -11.42 -4.50 8.94
CA PHE A 284 -12.06 -4.88 7.68
C PHE A 284 -13.28 -5.72 8.04
N ASN A 285 -14.43 -5.04 8.12
CA ASN A 285 -15.69 -5.59 8.60
C ASN A 285 -16.33 -6.54 7.59
N ASP A 286 -16.10 -6.27 6.30
CA ASP A 286 -16.45 -7.14 5.18
C ASP A 286 -15.42 -6.94 4.06
N TRP A 287 -14.92 -8.04 3.49
CA TRP A 287 -14.19 -8.02 2.23
C TRP A 287 -14.47 -9.31 1.46
N THR A 288 -14.89 -9.17 0.20
CA THR A 288 -15.25 -10.30 -0.65
C THR A 288 -14.84 -10.06 -2.09
N VAL A 289 -14.46 -11.13 -2.79
CA VAL A 289 -14.09 -11.11 -4.21
C VAL A 289 -15.00 -12.06 -4.96
N THR A 290 -15.68 -11.57 -6.00
CA THR A 290 -16.44 -12.39 -6.95
C THR A 290 -15.64 -12.52 -8.23
N SER A 291 -15.14 -13.72 -8.50
CA SER A 291 -14.43 -14.09 -9.73
C SER A 291 -15.19 -15.21 -10.45
N LYS A 292 -15.68 -14.93 -11.67
CA LYS A 292 -16.37 -15.91 -12.54
C LYS A 292 -15.74 -15.91 -13.92
#